data_AF-A0AAU3B0L3-F1
#
_entry.id   AF-A0AAU3B0L3-F1
#
_cell.length_a   1.000
_cell.length_b   1.000
_cell.length_c   1.000
_cell.angle_alpha   90.00
_cell.angle_beta   90.00
_cell.angle_gamma   90.00
#
_symmetry.space_group_name_H-M   'P 1'
#
loop_
_entity.id
_entity.type
_entity.pdbx_description
1 polymer ?
#
loop_
_entity_poly.entity_id
_entity_poly.type
_entity_poly.pdbx_seq_one_letter_code
_entity_poly.pdbx_strand_id
1 'polypeptide(L)'
;MTRLATNEPVWDLEFEENGRLTAPVARDFLDQVIAEGVDDLFLFSHGWGTSKDSARALYNKMLPMIRDSATGAAGIGRMGFAGIYWPSLWFPPTQATPPPADAATQAENGAVVDLNAGTAALSGTEIAKSLQPGFADPAQQQTVTEIGQLIDQGENAIGSNEPDTQKEARLRQIHQLLTSLVPPSLNGEFEDSGETALLLTTDPKTAYQAAAEAFGSAPPGSATQGIGDWFSHALNGAKDAVRVLSYTIMKARAGDIGRSGLGPLLESLHSRSSSVRVHLIGHSFGARLVSFALSGISAPASSPVASLLLLQGAFSHWSFAHKKDNPFGSAGALNAFADRVHGPLVATFSVFDWAVGVWYPKASFLAQEDAQAKTAGRWDGMGSDGYQAVNPSKDLVMPANGNMNFQFAPGTFYRVNAASVINNVQGEPFSGAHSDICKIPVAALAAEVAAAHA
;
A
#
# COMPACT_ATOMS: atom_id res chain seq x y z
N MET A 1 18.30 -15.33 -12.09
CA MET A 1 17.77 -16.45 -11.29
C MET A 1 18.82 -16.82 -10.25
N THR A 2 18.42 -16.83 -8.98
CA THR A 2 19.18 -17.41 -7.87
C THR A 2 18.46 -18.68 -7.40
N ARG A 3 18.92 -19.31 -6.31
CA ARG A 3 18.25 -20.48 -5.74
C ARG A 3 18.16 -20.36 -4.23
N LEU A 4 17.10 -20.92 -3.65
CA LEU A 4 17.04 -21.19 -2.22
C LEU A 4 18.09 -22.25 -1.84
N ALA A 5 18.40 -22.36 -0.54
CA ALA A 5 19.30 -23.41 -0.03
C ALA A 5 18.79 -24.83 -0.35
N THR A 6 17.48 -24.97 -0.52
CA THR A 6 16.76 -26.19 -0.89
C THR A 6 16.62 -26.39 -2.40
N ASN A 7 17.30 -25.55 -3.20
CA ASN A 7 17.47 -25.62 -4.67
C ASN A 7 16.28 -25.17 -5.54
N GLU A 8 15.17 -24.68 -4.96
CA GLU A 8 14.09 -24.05 -5.73
C GLU A 8 14.58 -22.74 -6.39
N PRO A 9 14.19 -22.47 -7.65
CA PRO A 9 14.60 -21.27 -8.36
C PRO A 9 13.91 -20.01 -7.80
N VAL A 10 14.66 -18.91 -7.80
CA VAL A 10 14.17 -17.59 -7.39
C VAL A 10 14.47 -16.54 -8.46
N TRP A 11 13.47 -15.76 -8.83
CA TRP A 11 13.59 -14.64 -9.79
C TRP A 11 13.34 -13.29 -9.11
N ASP A 12 14.15 -12.30 -9.47
CA ASP A 12 13.94 -10.89 -9.09
C ASP A 12 13.27 -10.21 -10.29
N LEU A 13 11.97 -9.92 -10.20
CA LEU A 13 11.21 -9.21 -11.24
C LEU A 13 11.24 -7.71 -10.97
N GLU A 14 12.04 -6.96 -11.71
CA GLU A 14 12.25 -5.53 -11.52
C GLU A 14 11.43 -4.71 -12.51
N PHE A 15 10.41 -4.02 -12.01
CA PHE A 15 9.58 -3.10 -12.78
C PHE A 15 10.04 -1.65 -12.58
N GLU A 16 9.99 -0.87 -13.65
CA GLU A 16 10.13 0.59 -13.60
C GLU A 16 8.77 1.28 -13.35
N GLU A 17 8.80 2.58 -13.14
CA GLU A 17 7.63 3.41 -12.76
C GLU A 17 6.45 3.29 -13.72
N ASN A 18 6.71 3.03 -15.01
CA ASN A 18 5.71 2.90 -16.06
C ASN A 18 5.20 1.45 -16.26
N GLY A 19 5.57 0.51 -15.39
CA GLY A 19 5.16 -0.90 -15.50
C GLY A 19 6.02 -1.74 -16.44
N ARG A 20 7.10 -1.20 -17.02
CA ARG A 20 8.02 -1.99 -17.84
C ARG A 20 8.88 -2.91 -16.97
N LEU A 21 8.86 -4.21 -17.26
CA LEU A 21 9.83 -5.16 -16.70
C LEU A 21 11.22 -4.89 -17.29
N THR A 22 12.22 -4.77 -16.42
CA THR A 22 13.60 -4.41 -16.77
C THR A 22 14.58 -5.53 -16.53
N ALA A 23 14.33 -6.35 -15.51
CA ALA A 23 15.12 -7.51 -15.20
C ALA A 23 14.24 -8.61 -14.56
N PRO A 24 14.48 -9.88 -14.89
CA PRO A 24 15.16 -10.34 -16.10
C PRO A 24 14.38 -9.90 -17.36
N VAL A 25 14.95 -10.14 -18.54
CA VAL A 25 14.18 -10.03 -19.79
C VAL A 25 12.97 -10.97 -19.71
N ALA A 26 11.78 -10.47 -20.06
CA ALA A 26 10.53 -11.22 -19.90
C ALA A 26 10.60 -12.63 -20.53
N ARG A 27 11.12 -12.72 -21.76
CA ARG A 27 11.29 -14.02 -22.45
C ARG A 27 12.16 -14.99 -21.65
N ASP A 28 13.27 -14.53 -21.10
CA ASP A 28 14.20 -15.37 -20.34
C ASP A 28 13.56 -15.91 -19.07
N PHE A 29 12.80 -15.08 -18.36
CA PHE A 29 12.00 -15.52 -17.21
C PHE A 29 11.01 -16.62 -17.60
N LEU A 30 10.23 -16.38 -18.66
CA LEU A 30 9.23 -17.34 -19.12
C LEU A 30 9.86 -18.67 -19.56
N ASP A 31 10.98 -18.62 -20.30
CA ASP A 31 11.72 -19.81 -20.71
C ASP A 31 12.29 -20.58 -19.50
N GLN A 32 12.81 -19.86 -18.51
CA GLN A 32 13.39 -20.46 -17.29
C GLN A 32 12.34 -21.13 -16.41
N VAL A 33 11.16 -20.53 -16.21
CA VAL A 33 10.07 -21.13 -15.43
C VAL A 33 9.68 -22.50 -16.01
N ILE A 34 9.57 -22.58 -17.34
CA ILE A 34 9.25 -23.83 -18.06
C ILE A 34 10.40 -24.83 -17.97
N ALA A 35 11.64 -24.38 -18.18
CA ALA A 35 12.82 -25.25 -18.15
C ALA A 35 13.10 -25.85 -16.76
N GLU A 36 12.80 -25.12 -15.68
CA GLU A 36 12.88 -25.61 -14.31
C GLU A 36 11.72 -26.57 -13.97
N GLY A 37 10.69 -26.66 -14.82
CA GLY A 37 9.52 -27.52 -14.62
C GLY A 37 8.67 -27.08 -13.43
N VAL A 38 8.55 -25.78 -13.19
CA VAL A 38 7.75 -25.23 -12.09
C VAL A 38 6.27 -25.53 -12.34
N ASP A 39 5.60 -26.11 -11.35
CA ASP A 39 4.15 -26.30 -11.32
C ASP A 39 3.47 -25.16 -10.56
N ASP A 40 4.04 -24.74 -9.43
CA ASP A 40 3.50 -23.69 -8.54
C ASP A 40 4.51 -22.56 -8.35
N LEU A 41 4.16 -21.40 -8.90
CA LEU A 41 5.01 -20.21 -8.89
C LEU A 41 4.46 -19.18 -7.89
N PHE A 42 5.18 -18.98 -6.80
CA PHE A 42 4.84 -17.99 -5.76
C PHE A 42 5.45 -16.63 -6.10
N LEU A 43 4.61 -15.63 -6.34
CA LEU A 43 5.03 -14.24 -6.60
C LEU A 43 4.73 -13.38 -5.38
N PHE A 44 5.75 -12.71 -4.84
CA PHE A 44 5.59 -11.83 -3.69
C PHE A 44 5.96 -10.39 -4.02
N SER A 45 4.99 -9.48 -3.95
CA SER A 45 5.20 -8.03 -4.04
C SER A 45 5.27 -7.37 -2.66
N HIS A 46 6.35 -6.61 -2.42
CA HIS A 46 6.57 -5.86 -1.20
C HIS A 46 5.73 -4.57 -1.15
N GLY A 47 5.63 -4.01 0.05
CA GLY A 47 4.88 -2.80 0.33
C GLY A 47 5.60 -1.47 0.05
N TRP A 48 4.98 -0.41 0.57
CA TRP A 48 5.57 0.93 0.57
C TRP A 48 6.94 0.93 1.23
N GLY A 49 7.84 1.76 0.70
CA GLY A 49 8.91 2.28 1.51
C GLY A 49 10.10 1.35 1.63
N THR A 50 10.11 0.41 0.71
CA THR A 50 11.04 -0.69 0.74
C THR A 50 12.10 -0.38 -0.31
N SER A 51 13.32 -0.07 0.15
CA SER A 51 14.47 -0.03 -0.76
C SER A 51 14.64 -1.41 -1.40
N LYS A 52 15.36 -1.48 -2.54
CA LYS A 52 15.68 -2.77 -3.17
C LYS A 52 16.35 -3.75 -2.19
N ASP A 53 17.21 -3.25 -1.31
CA ASP A 53 17.88 -4.07 -0.29
C ASP A 53 16.91 -4.55 0.80
N SER A 54 16.01 -3.67 1.28
CA SER A 54 14.97 -4.05 2.25
C SER A 54 13.98 -5.06 1.65
N ALA A 55 13.63 -4.92 0.37
CA ALA A 55 12.76 -5.85 -0.36
C ALA A 55 13.42 -7.22 -0.46
N ARG A 56 14.69 -7.24 -0.86
CA ARG A 56 15.49 -8.46 -0.87
C ARG A 56 15.60 -9.09 0.50
N ALA A 57 15.79 -8.31 1.57
CA ALA A 57 15.83 -8.84 2.94
C ALA A 57 14.49 -9.46 3.35
N LEU A 58 13.36 -8.84 2.97
CA LEU A 58 12.03 -9.41 3.17
C LEU A 58 11.87 -10.75 2.43
N TYR A 59 12.21 -10.81 1.15
CA TYR A 59 12.09 -12.03 0.35
C TYR A 59 13.01 -13.15 0.84
N ASN A 60 14.25 -12.84 1.20
CA ASN A 60 15.19 -13.81 1.76
C ASN A 60 14.70 -14.43 3.08
N LYS A 61 13.82 -13.73 3.82
CA LYS A 61 13.18 -14.27 5.02
C LYS A 61 11.91 -15.05 4.69
N MET A 62 11.03 -14.48 3.87
CA MET A 62 9.68 -15.00 3.65
C MET A 62 9.62 -16.19 2.71
N LEU A 63 10.36 -16.17 1.59
CA LEU A 63 10.28 -17.23 0.59
C LEU A 63 10.70 -18.60 1.16
N PRO A 64 11.78 -18.74 1.95
CA PRO A 64 12.09 -20.00 2.64
C PRO A 64 10.99 -20.46 3.61
N MET A 65 10.39 -19.55 4.39
CA MET A 65 9.32 -19.92 5.32
C MET A 65 8.06 -20.41 4.59
N ILE A 66 7.70 -19.76 3.47
CA ILE A 66 6.58 -20.18 2.62
C ILE A 66 6.87 -21.55 2.03
N ARG A 67 8.07 -21.74 1.47
CA ARG A 67 8.55 -23.01 0.93
C ARG A 67 8.45 -24.13 1.95
N ASP A 68 8.93 -23.90 3.16
CA ASP A 68 8.93 -24.93 4.22
C ASP A 68 7.51 -25.25 4.69
N SER A 69 6.62 -24.25 4.70
CA SER A 69 5.21 -24.45 5.05
C SER A 69 4.41 -25.16 3.95
N ALA A 70 4.77 -24.96 2.67
CA ALA A 70 4.13 -25.60 1.52
C ALA A 70 4.68 -27.00 1.22
N THR A 71 5.84 -27.37 1.79
CA THR A 71 6.47 -28.67 1.52
C THR A 71 5.59 -29.81 2.03
N GLY A 72 5.16 -30.68 1.11
CA GLY A 72 4.30 -31.82 1.42
C GLY A 72 2.81 -31.49 1.51
N ALA A 73 2.42 -30.23 1.27
CA ALA A 73 1.01 -29.86 1.12
C ALA A 73 0.41 -30.56 -0.11
N ALA A 74 -0.81 -31.06 0.03
CA ALA A 74 -1.54 -31.63 -1.10
C ALA A 74 -1.83 -30.53 -2.14
N GLY A 75 -1.75 -30.86 -3.43
CA GLY A 75 -2.00 -29.92 -4.53
C GLY A 75 -0.75 -29.18 -5.00
N ILE A 76 0.23 -28.94 -4.12
CA ILE A 76 1.48 -28.25 -4.49
C ILE A 76 2.47 -29.22 -5.13
N GLY A 77 2.86 -28.91 -6.36
CA GLY A 77 3.89 -29.57 -7.15
C GLY A 77 5.26 -28.91 -7.00
N ARG A 78 6.02 -28.86 -8.09
CA ARG A 78 7.35 -28.26 -8.07
C ARG A 78 7.28 -26.75 -7.91
N MET A 79 7.86 -26.24 -6.83
CA MET A 79 7.80 -24.83 -6.48
C MET A 79 8.87 -23.99 -7.20
N GLY A 80 8.50 -22.76 -7.56
CA GLY A 80 9.40 -21.67 -7.90
C GLY A 80 8.95 -20.38 -7.21
N PHE A 81 9.86 -19.43 -7.04
CA PHE A 81 9.56 -18.17 -6.32
C PHE A 81 10.00 -16.94 -7.10
N ALA A 82 9.27 -15.85 -6.96
CA ALA A 82 9.68 -14.56 -7.51
C ALA A 82 9.38 -13.40 -6.55
N GLY A 83 10.37 -12.53 -6.34
CA GLY A 83 10.19 -11.24 -5.68
C GLY A 83 9.90 -10.16 -6.73
N ILE A 84 8.90 -9.32 -6.48
CA ILE A 84 8.52 -8.20 -7.37
C ILE A 84 9.08 -6.90 -6.80
N TYR A 85 10.06 -6.33 -7.49
CA TYR A 85 10.68 -5.07 -7.16
C TYR A 85 10.06 -3.95 -7.99
N TRP A 86 9.66 -2.87 -7.33
CA TRP A 86 9.07 -1.71 -7.98
C TRP A 86 9.43 -0.41 -7.25
N PRO A 87 9.40 0.77 -7.91
CA PRO A 87 9.87 2.02 -7.33
C PRO A 87 8.92 2.54 -6.24
N SER A 88 9.16 2.07 -5.02
CA SER A 88 8.26 2.24 -3.89
C SER A 88 8.72 3.37 -2.95
N LEU A 89 8.80 4.61 -3.48
CA LEU A 89 9.20 5.87 -2.84
C LEU A 89 9.10 5.93 -1.30
N TRP A 90 10.11 6.46 -0.61
CA TRP A 90 10.14 6.48 0.86
C TRP A 90 9.91 7.89 1.42
N PHE A 91 8.87 8.07 2.22
CA PHE A 91 8.79 9.22 3.13
C PHE A 91 9.58 8.87 4.40
N PRO A 92 10.32 9.82 5.02
CA PRO A 92 11.11 9.50 6.20
C PRO A 92 10.27 8.91 7.35
N PRO A 93 10.80 7.96 8.12
CA PRO A 93 10.16 7.51 9.35
C PRO A 93 9.94 8.68 10.30
N THR A 94 8.80 8.69 11.00
CA THR A 94 8.46 9.73 11.96
C THR A 94 8.19 9.16 13.34
N GLN A 95 8.48 9.96 14.36
CA GLN A 95 8.12 9.67 15.75
C GLN A 95 6.66 10.09 15.98
N ALA A 96 5.73 9.31 15.45
CA ALA A 96 4.31 9.53 15.64
C ALA A 96 3.85 9.18 17.07
N THR A 97 2.72 9.72 17.52
CA THR A 97 2.07 9.29 18.76
C THR A 97 1.31 7.99 18.47
N PRO A 98 1.61 6.87 19.15
CA PRO A 98 0.89 5.63 18.97
C PRO A 98 -0.61 5.78 19.31
N PRO A 99 -1.52 5.19 18.52
CA PRO A 99 -2.92 5.06 18.90
C PRO A 99 -3.09 4.32 20.24
N PRO A 100 -4.10 4.69 21.07
CA PRO A 100 -4.40 3.98 22.30
C PRO A 100 -4.70 2.51 22.04
N ALA A 101 -4.22 1.63 22.92
CA ALA A 101 -4.43 0.18 22.81
C ALA A 101 -5.93 -0.20 22.77
N ASP A 102 -6.79 0.58 23.42
CA ASP A 102 -8.24 0.30 23.53
C ASP A 102 -9.06 0.87 22.37
N ALA A 103 -8.50 1.75 21.51
CA ALA A 103 -9.17 2.23 20.30
C ALA A 103 -9.31 1.11 19.23
N ALA A 104 -8.58 0.01 19.41
CA ALA A 104 -8.70 -1.24 18.66
C ALA A 104 -9.99 -2.04 18.98
N THR A 105 -10.71 -1.68 20.04
CA THR A 105 -11.96 -2.32 20.47
C THR A 105 -12.97 -1.26 20.90
N GLN A 106 -13.94 -0.98 20.02
CA GLN A 106 -15.12 -0.14 20.25
C GLN A 106 -14.91 1.38 20.23
N ALA A 107 -15.41 1.99 19.15
CA ALA A 107 -15.77 3.39 19.09
C ALA A 107 -17.04 3.64 19.94
N GLU A 108 -16.90 3.83 21.25
CA GLU A 108 -18.04 4.27 22.09
C GLU A 108 -17.79 5.48 22.99
N ASN A 109 -16.56 6.01 23.11
CA ASN A 109 -16.35 7.25 23.87
C ASN A 109 -15.47 8.21 23.10
N GLY A 110 -16.05 9.35 22.69
CA GLY A 110 -15.43 10.44 21.94
C GLY A 110 -14.31 11.19 22.69
N ALA A 111 -13.34 10.47 23.23
CA ALA A 111 -12.06 11.03 23.62
C ALA A 111 -11.31 11.42 22.35
N VAL A 112 -11.03 12.72 22.20
CA VAL A 112 -10.13 13.22 21.15
C VAL A 112 -8.75 12.66 21.46
N VAL A 113 -8.35 11.60 20.77
CA VAL A 113 -6.99 11.10 20.81
C VAL A 113 -6.12 12.09 20.07
N ASP A 114 -5.17 12.72 20.76
CA ASP A 114 -4.18 13.61 20.16
C ASP A 114 -3.13 12.78 19.38
N LEU A 115 -3.55 12.27 18.22
CA LEU A 115 -2.71 11.53 17.29
C LEU A 115 -1.85 12.51 16.50
N ASN A 116 -0.54 12.42 16.67
CA ASN A 116 0.44 13.21 15.92
C ASN A 116 1.20 12.29 14.96
N ALA A 117 1.26 12.64 13.67
CA ALA A 117 1.90 11.83 12.65
C ALA A 117 3.43 12.02 12.56
N GLY A 118 3.98 12.97 13.31
CA GLY A 118 5.40 13.23 13.55
C GLY A 118 6.15 13.95 12.41
N THR A 119 5.45 14.46 11.38
CA THR A 119 6.09 15.15 10.24
C THR A 119 6.69 16.49 10.61
N ALA A 120 6.13 17.18 11.61
CA ALA A 120 6.61 18.48 12.07
C ALA A 120 8.11 18.48 12.45
N ALA A 121 8.63 17.36 12.94
CA ALA A 121 10.02 17.20 13.35
C ALA A 121 11.03 17.04 12.19
N LEU A 122 10.56 16.78 10.97
CA LEU A 122 11.43 16.57 9.81
C LEU A 122 11.78 17.89 9.14
N SER A 123 13.05 18.09 8.79
CA SER A 123 13.44 19.17 7.87
C SER A 123 12.99 18.86 6.44
N GLY A 124 12.84 19.90 5.63
CA GLY A 124 12.62 19.79 4.19
C GLY A 124 13.77 19.07 3.48
N THR A 125 15.01 19.29 3.90
CA THR A 125 16.18 18.56 3.40
C THR A 125 16.09 17.05 3.66
N GLU A 126 15.66 16.63 4.86
CA GLU A 126 15.47 15.19 5.16
C GLU A 126 14.36 14.56 4.32
N ILE A 127 13.24 15.27 4.17
CA ILE A 127 12.12 14.84 3.32
C ILE A 127 12.60 14.67 1.87
N ALA A 128 13.28 15.68 1.31
CA ALA A 128 13.75 15.65 -0.06
C ALA A 128 14.75 14.53 -0.31
N LYS A 129 15.74 14.36 0.57
CA LYS A 129 16.75 13.30 0.48
C LYS A 129 16.14 11.90 0.47
N SER A 130 15.06 11.70 1.22
CA SER A 130 14.35 10.42 1.29
C SER A 130 13.55 10.11 0.02
N LEU A 131 12.94 11.14 -0.59
CA LEU A 131 12.06 10.98 -1.75
C LEU A 131 12.82 10.92 -3.08
N GLN A 132 13.92 11.66 -3.22
CA GLN A 132 14.72 11.71 -4.47
C GLN A 132 14.99 10.33 -5.12
N PRO A 133 15.43 9.28 -4.39
CA PRO A 133 15.80 8.01 -5.01
C PRO A 133 14.66 7.26 -5.68
N GLY A 134 13.40 7.59 -5.38
CA GLY A 134 12.25 6.93 -5.99
C GLY A 134 11.67 7.66 -7.20
N PHE A 135 12.34 8.69 -7.71
CA PHE A 135 12.04 9.31 -9.01
C PHE A 135 13.17 8.98 -10.00
N ALA A 136 12.83 8.41 -11.15
CA ALA A 136 13.78 8.13 -12.22
C ALA A 136 14.15 9.37 -13.02
N ASP A 137 13.23 10.34 -13.15
CA ASP A 137 13.43 11.59 -13.88
C ASP A 137 14.25 12.60 -13.03
N PRO A 138 15.45 13.02 -13.49
CA PRO A 138 16.24 14.03 -12.79
C PRO A 138 15.50 15.36 -12.58
N ALA A 139 14.58 15.73 -13.46
CA ALA A 139 13.77 16.94 -13.28
C ALA A 139 12.84 16.80 -12.07
N GLN A 140 12.21 15.64 -11.89
CA GLN A 140 11.37 15.35 -10.72
C GLN A 140 12.21 15.28 -9.44
N GLN A 141 13.42 14.72 -9.49
CA GLN A 141 14.37 14.75 -8.36
C GLN A 141 14.71 16.20 -7.96
N GLN A 142 14.91 17.09 -8.94
CA GLN A 142 15.15 18.50 -8.69
C GLN A 142 13.92 19.19 -8.09
N THR A 143 12.71 18.90 -8.57
CA THR A 143 11.45 19.41 -8.00
C THR A 143 11.31 19.04 -6.53
N VAL A 144 11.57 17.79 -6.16
CA VAL A 144 11.57 17.32 -4.76
C VAL A 144 12.60 18.08 -3.91
N THR A 145 13.78 18.36 -4.48
CA THR A 145 14.82 19.15 -3.82
C THR A 145 14.35 20.57 -3.54
N GLU A 146 13.71 21.21 -4.52
CA GLU A 146 13.19 22.56 -4.39
C GLU A 146 12.07 22.64 -3.34
N ILE A 147 11.17 21.65 -3.30
CA ILE A 147 10.16 21.54 -2.24
C ILE A 147 10.83 21.51 -0.85
N GLY A 148 11.86 20.67 -0.68
CA GLY A 148 12.60 20.61 0.58
C GLY A 148 13.25 21.94 0.97
N GLN A 149 13.87 22.63 0.00
CA GLN A 149 14.45 23.96 0.24
C GLN A 149 13.41 25.01 0.63
N LEU A 150 12.23 25.01 0.00
CA LEU A 150 11.15 25.93 0.33
C LEU A 150 10.58 25.66 1.74
N ILE A 151 10.52 24.39 2.16
CA ILE A 151 10.14 24.02 3.53
C ILE A 151 11.16 24.60 4.53
N ASP A 152 12.46 24.34 4.34
CA ASP A 152 13.52 24.82 5.24
C ASP A 152 13.58 26.36 5.29
N GLN A 153 13.38 27.04 4.15
CA GLN A 153 13.25 28.50 4.12
C GLN A 153 12.00 28.98 4.87
N GLY A 154 10.89 28.25 4.76
CA GLY A 154 9.67 28.52 5.52
C GLY A 154 9.90 28.42 7.02
N GLU A 155 10.63 27.40 7.47
CA GLU A 155 10.95 27.23 8.90
C GLU A 155 11.76 28.42 9.43
N ASN A 156 12.75 28.87 8.66
CA ASN A 156 13.54 30.05 9.01
C ASN A 156 12.73 31.37 9.01
N ALA A 157 11.61 31.41 8.27
CA ALA A 157 10.73 32.56 8.23
C ALA A 157 9.72 32.60 9.39
N ILE A 158 9.54 31.51 10.14
CA ILE A 158 8.70 31.49 11.34
C ILE A 158 9.26 32.47 12.37
N GLY A 159 8.42 33.38 12.87
CA GLY A 159 8.82 34.42 13.81
C GLY A 159 9.64 35.58 13.20
N SER A 160 9.88 35.57 11.89
CA SER A 160 10.53 36.68 11.17
C SER A 160 9.55 37.80 10.79
N ASN A 161 10.08 38.93 10.30
CA ASN A 161 9.30 40.05 9.75
C ASN A 161 8.91 39.83 8.26
N GLU A 162 9.03 38.61 7.72
CA GLU A 162 8.59 38.29 6.37
C GLU A 162 7.08 38.59 6.21
N PRO A 163 6.65 39.38 5.20
CA PRO A 163 5.25 39.69 4.97
C PRO A 163 4.40 38.44 4.68
N ASP A 164 3.16 38.42 5.14
CA ASP A 164 2.25 37.28 4.91
C ASP A 164 2.01 36.98 3.43
N THR A 165 2.09 37.97 2.55
CA THR A 165 2.03 37.79 1.10
C THR A 165 3.17 36.92 0.57
N GLN A 166 4.37 37.02 1.15
CA GLN A 166 5.53 36.20 0.79
C GLN A 166 5.42 34.78 1.38
N LYS A 167 4.99 34.66 2.64
CA LYS A 167 4.68 33.37 3.28
C LYS A 167 3.64 32.58 2.49
N GLU A 168 2.56 33.22 2.06
CA GLU A 168 1.55 32.58 1.22
C GLU A 168 2.06 32.25 -0.18
N ALA A 169 2.90 33.11 -0.77
CA ALA A 169 3.52 32.82 -2.07
C ALA A 169 4.41 31.57 -2.00
N ARG A 170 5.13 31.38 -0.88
CA ARG A 170 5.92 30.18 -0.60
C ARG A 170 5.06 28.93 -0.55
N LEU A 171 3.93 28.95 0.18
CA LEU A 171 3.00 27.81 0.21
C LEU A 171 2.41 27.51 -1.17
N ARG A 172 2.09 28.54 -1.97
CA ARG A 172 1.65 28.37 -3.36
C ARG A 172 2.74 27.74 -4.24
N GLN A 173 4.00 28.14 -4.08
CA GLN A 173 5.11 27.55 -4.83
C GLN A 173 5.33 26.08 -4.45
N ILE A 174 5.32 25.76 -3.15
CA ILE A 174 5.37 24.37 -2.66
C ILE A 174 4.22 23.56 -3.30
N HIS A 175 3.00 24.10 -3.28
CA HIS A 175 1.84 23.43 -3.84
C HIS A 175 1.97 23.20 -5.35
N GLN A 176 2.40 24.19 -6.13
CA GLN A 176 2.61 24.06 -7.57
C GLN A 176 3.63 22.97 -7.92
N LEU A 177 4.75 22.91 -7.17
CA LEU A 177 5.76 21.87 -7.33
C LEU A 177 5.21 20.50 -6.96
N LEU A 178 4.45 20.39 -5.86
CA LEU A 178 3.77 19.15 -5.47
C LEU A 178 2.82 18.67 -6.57
N THR A 179 1.94 19.55 -7.08
CA THR A 179 1.00 19.23 -8.16
C THR A 179 1.71 18.75 -9.43
N SER A 180 2.90 19.28 -9.74
CA SER A 180 3.69 18.85 -10.91
C SER A 180 4.23 17.42 -10.81
N LEU A 181 4.32 16.87 -9.59
CA LEU A 181 4.74 15.50 -9.31
C LEU A 181 3.57 14.52 -9.23
N VAL A 182 2.34 15.02 -9.24
CA VAL A 182 1.16 14.18 -9.13
C VAL A 182 0.98 13.36 -10.42
N PRO A 183 0.71 12.05 -10.35
CA PRO A 183 0.49 11.24 -11.54
C PRO A 183 -0.65 11.78 -12.41
N PRO A 184 -0.57 11.72 -13.74
CA PRO A 184 -1.58 12.29 -14.64
C PRO A 184 -2.98 11.66 -14.49
N SER A 185 -3.07 10.46 -13.91
CA SER A 185 -4.30 9.70 -13.68
C SER A 185 -4.90 9.97 -12.29
N LEU A 186 -5.09 11.23 -11.92
CA LEU A 186 -5.62 11.62 -10.59
C LEU A 186 -7.05 11.16 -10.32
N ASN A 187 -7.85 11.00 -11.38
CA ASN A 187 -9.20 10.43 -11.31
C ASN A 187 -9.12 8.89 -11.28
N GLY A 188 -8.27 8.36 -10.40
CA GLY A 188 -8.15 6.93 -10.15
C GLY A 188 -9.45 6.33 -9.63
N GLU A 189 -9.40 5.07 -9.23
CA GLU A 189 -10.56 4.32 -8.74
C GLU A 189 -11.36 5.15 -7.72
N PHE A 190 -12.65 5.32 -7.96
CA PHE A 190 -13.50 6.29 -7.26
C PHE A 190 -13.52 6.05 -5.75
N GLU A 191 -13.46 4.79 -5.34
CA GLU A 191 -13.39 4.33 -3.95
C GLU A 191 -12.03 4.61 -3.27
N ASP A 192 -11.06 5.15 -4.00
CA ASP A 192 -9.66 5.27 -3.57
C ASP A 192 -8.99 6.54 -4.12
N SER A 193 -9.71 7.67 -4.11
CA SER A 193 -9.25 8.94 -4.70
C SER A 193 -9.29 10.13 -3.72
N GLY A 194 -9.53 9.90 -2.43
CA GLY A 194 -9.85 10.95 -1.46
C GLY A 194 -8.71 11.97 -1.21
N GLU A 195 -7.45 11.58 -1.37
CA GLU A 195 -6.30 12.50 -1.31
C GLU A 195 -6.34 13.62 -2.35
N THR A 196 -7.08 13.44 -3.45
CA THR A 196 -7.04 14.31 -4.63
C THR A 196 -7.52 15.71 -4.27
N ALA A 197 -8.42 15.81 -3.29
CA ALA A 197 -8.89 17.09 -2.75
C ALA A 197 -7.73 17.92 -2.15
N LEU A 198 -6.75 17.30 -1.49
CA LEU A 198 -5.56 17.99 -0.98
C LEU A 198 -4.59 18.38 -2.10
N LEU A 199 -4.38 17.49 -3.06
CA LEU A 199 -3.37 17.64 -4.10
C LEU A 199 -3.80 18.61 -5.23
N LEU A 200 -5.10 18.84 -5.39
CA LEU A 200 -5.69 19.71 -6.41
C LEU A 200 -6.38 20.97 -5.85
N THR A 201 -6.18 21.29 -4.57
CA THR A 201 -6.76 22.50 -3.96
C THR A 201 -6.30 23.78 -4.67
N THR A 202 -7.20 24.75 -4.78
CA THR A 202 -6.85 26.11 -5.23
C THR A 202 -6.49 27.04 -4.07
N ASP A 203 -6.68 26.59 -2.83
CA ASP A 203 -6.33 27.29 -1.59
C ASP A 203 -5.41 26.43 -0.71
N PRO A 204 -4.10 26.37 -1.04
CA PRO A 204 -3.14 25.57 -0.26
C PRO A 204 -2.96 26.07 1.18
N LYS A 205 -3.21 27.35 1.46
CA LYS A 205 -3.10 27.90 2.82
C LYS A 205 -4.11 27.24 3.76
N THR A 206 -5.38 27.20 3.35
CA THR A 206 -6.43 26.59 4.17
C THR A 206 -6.29 25.08 4.19
N ALA A 207 -6.04 24.46 3.03
CA ALA A 207 -5.89 23.01 2.92
C ALA A 207 -4.73 22.45 3.77
N TYR A 208 -3.59 23.15 3.83
CA TYR A 208 -2.47 22.71 4.67
C TYR A 208 -2.74 22.92 6.16
N GLN A 209 -3.41 23.99 6.59
CA GLN A 209 -3.81 24.09 7.99
C GLN A 209 -4.73 22.93 8.40
N ALA A 210 -5.71 22.60 7.55
CA ALA A 210 -6.59 21.45 7.78
C ALA A 210 -5.81 20.11 7.78
N ALA A 211 -4.78 19.97 6.94
CA ALA A 211 -3.89 18.80 6.97
C ALA A 211 -3.14 18.68 8.29
N ALA A 212 -2.57 19.79 8.79
CA ALA A 212 -1.87 19.80 10.06
C ALA A 212 -2.78 19.41 11.22
N GLU A 213 -4.06 19.82 11.20
CA GLU A 213 -5.06 19.40 12.19
C GLU A 213 -5.39 17.90 12.06
N ALA A 214 -5.65 17.42 10.84
CA ALA A 214 -6.00 16.02 10.60
C ALA A 214 -4.89 15.04 11.01
N PHE A 215 -3.63 15.42 10.80
CA PHE A 215 -2.45 14.63 11.16
C PHE A 215 -1.86 14.97 12.53
N GLY A 216 -2.43 15.94 13.26
CA GLY A 216 -1.94 16.39 14.57
C GLY A 216 -0.54 17.01 14.55
N SER A 217 -0.10 17.50 13.39
CA SER A 217 1.18 18.20 13.21
C SER A 217 1.12 19.66 13.66
N ALA A 218 -0.05 20.10 14.12
CA ALA A 218 -0.32 21.37 14.80
C ALA A 218 -0.25 21.18 16.33
N PRO A 219 0.55 21.96 17.09
CA PRO A 219 0.60 21.84 18.55
C PRO A 219 -0.73 22.30 19.22
N PRO A 220 -1.15 21.68 20.34
CA PRO A 220 -2.33 22.13 21.09
C PRO A 220 -2.15 23.56 21.66
N GLY A 221 -3.12 24.45 21.44
CA GLY A 221 -3.13 25.80 22.03
C GLY A 221 -2.65 26.95 21.13
N SER A 222 -2.44 26.69 19.85
CA SER A 222 -2.10 27.66 18.79
C SER A 222 -3.16 28.73 18.52
N ALA A 223 -4.42 28.50 18.92
CA ALA A 223 -5.52 29.46 18.73
C ALA A 223 -5.39 30.82 19.47
N THR A 224 -4.29 31.09 20.18
CA THR A 224 -3.99 32.40 20.79
C THR A 224 -3.04 33.27 19.96
N GLN A 225 -3.64 34.13 19.12
CA GLN A 225 -3.14 35.43 18.63
C GLN A 225 -1.66 35.55 18.19
N GLY A 226 -1.42 35.52 16.87
CA GLY A 226 -0.21 36.13 16.28
C GLY A 226 0.11 35.67 14.86
N ILE A 227 0.62 36.59 14.04
CA ILE A 227 1.02 36.47 12.61
C ILE A 227 2.08 35.35 12.33
N GLY A 228 2.49 34.59 13.34
CA GLY A 228 3.41 33.44 13.23
C GLY A 228 2.76 32.05 13.37
N ASP A 229 1.55 31.97 13.92
CA ASP A 229 0.92 30.68 14.27
C ASP A 229 0.31 29.97 13.04
N TRP A 230 -0.48 30.69 12.24
CA TRP A 230 -1.10 30.15 11.02
C TRP A 230 -0.07 29.62 10.02
N PHE A 231 1.08 30.29 9.90
CA PHE A 231 2.10 29.93 8.93
C PHE A 231 2.87 28.69 9.36
N SER A 232 3.22 28.58 10.64
CA SER A 232 3.81 27.37 11.20
C SER A 232 2.89 26.16 11.01
N HIS A 233 1.59 26.32 11.31
CA HIS A 233 0.56 25.31 11.03
C HIS A 233 0.51 24.90 9.56
N ALA A 234 0.38 25.87 8.65
CA ALA A 234 0.31 25.58 7.22
C ALA A 234 1.61 24.95 6.70
N LEU A 235 2.77 25.32 7.25
CA LEU A 235 4.05 24.73 6.85
C LEU A 235 4.16 23.27 7.32
N ASN A 236 3.74 22.95 8.53
CA ASN A 236 3.66 21.56 9.01
C ASN A 236 2.68 20.74 8.15
N GLY A 237 1.53 21.33 7.81
CA GLY A 237 0.58 20.71 6.88
C GLY A 237 1.12 20.53 5.47
N ALA A 238 2.03 21.39 5.01
CA ALA A 238 2.73 21.18 3.75
C ALA A 238 3.63 19.94 3.80
N LYS A 239 4.29 19.65 4.94
CA LYS A 239 5.04 18.40 5.15
C LYS A 239 4.11 17.18 5.12
N ASP A 240 2.93 17.28 5.71
CA ASP A 240 1.89 16.24 5.62
C ASP A 240 1.39 16.06 4.18
N ALA A 241 1.23 17.14 3.42
CA ALA A 241 0.89 17.07 2.00
C ALA A 241 1.97 16.38 1.16
N VAL A 242 3.26 16.56 1.49
CA VAL A 242 4.35 15.82 0.84
C VAL A 242 4.25 14.31 1.15
N ARG A 243 3.89 13.94 2.38
CA ARG A 243 3.61 12.54 2.74
C ARG A 243 2.45 11.97 1.94
N VAL A 244 1.34 12.71 1.85
CA VAL A 244 0.16 12.32 1.06
C VAL A 244 0.55 12.16 -0.42
N LEU A 245 1.33 13.08 -0.99
CA LEU A 245 1.85 12.94 -2.36
C LEU A 245 2.64 11.64 -2.54
N SER A 246 3.59 11.35 -1.65
CA SER A 246 4.39 10.12 -1.72
C SER A 246 3.49 8.89 -1.71
N TYR A 247 2.49 8.87 -0.84
CA TYR A 247 1.49 7.82 -0.75
C TYR A 247 0.70 7.68 -2.06
N THR A 248 0.20 8.78 -2.64
CA THR A 248 -0.60 8.80 -3.87
C THR A 248 0.18 8.33 -5.09
N ILE A 249 1.42 8.78 -5.25
CA ILE A 249 2.29 8.33 -6.35
C ILE A 249 2.44 6.81 -6.31
N MET A 250 2.63 6.25 -5.12
CA MET A 250 2.86 4.82 -4.96
C MET A 250 1.62 3.99 -5.18
N LYS A 251 0.47 4.48 -4.71
CA LYS A 251 -0.81 3.86 -5.00
C LYS A 251 -1.08 3.80 -6.50
N ALA A 252 -0.81 4.89 -7.22
CA ALA A 252 -0.92 4.93 -8.68
C ALA A 252 0.04 3.94 -9.34
N ARG A 253 1.34 4.01 -9.01
CA ARG A 253 2.37 3.10 -9.55
C ARG A 253 2.03 1.63 -9.31
N ALA A 254 1.62 1.25 -8.09
CA ALA A 254 1.24 -0.12 -7.80
C ALA A 254 0.10 -0.60 -8.70
N GLY A 255 -0.94 0.21 -8.89
CA GLY A 255 -2.04 -0.09 -9.82
C GLY A 255 -1.57 -0.23 -11.27
N ASP A 256 -0.78 0.73 -11.75
CA ASP A 256 -0.32 0.77 -13.15
C ASP A 256 0.67 -0.35 -13.48
N ILE A 257 1.62 -0.64 -12.58
CA ILE A 257 2.56 -1.75 -12.73
C ILE A 257 1.83 -3.08 -12.69
N GLY A 258 0.85 -3.24 -11.80
CA GLY A 258 -0.01 -4.42 -11.78
C GLY A 258 -0.70 -4.61 -13.13
N ARG A 259 -1.50 -3.61 -13.54
CA ARG A 259 -2.35 -3.64 -14.74
C ARG A 259 -1.56 -3.77 -16.05
N SER A 260 -0.49 -3.00 -16.21
CA SER A 260 0.21 -2.85 -17.49
C SER A 260 1.52 -3.63 -17.58
N GLY A 261 2.05 -4.08 -16.43
CA GLY A 261 3.29 -4.84 -16.34
C GLY A 261 3.05 -6.31 -15.98
N LEU A 262 2.60 -6.54 -14.74
CA LEU A 262 2.49 -7.90 -14.20
C LEU A 262 1.38 -8.71 -14.89
N GLY A 263 0.19 -8.13 -15.10
CA GLY A 263 -0.92 -8.83 -15.77
C GLY A 263 -0.54 -9.42 -17.14
N PRO A 264 -0.03 -8.61 -18.09
CA PRO A 264 0.44 -9.10 -19.38
C PRO A 264 1.57 -10.14 -19.30
N LEU A 265 2.45 -10.04 -18.29
CA LEU A 265 3.50 -11.04 -18.05
C LEU A 265 2.89 -12.40 -17.63
N LEU A 266 1.87 -12.38 -16.75
CA LEU A 266 1.15 -13.58 -16.32
C LEU A 266 0.39 -14.23 -17.47
N GLU A 267 -0.31 -13.44 -18.28
CA GLU A 267 -1.00 -13.95 -19.47
C GLU A 267 0.00 -14.55 -20.48
N SER A 268 1.15 -13.91 -20.66
CA SER A 268 2.24 -14.45 -21.48
C SER A 268 2.76 -15.79 -20.93
N LEU A 269 2.89 -15.93 -19.61
CA LEU A 269 3.26 -17.20 -18.96
C LEU A 269 2.23 -18.28 -19.25
N HIS A 270 0.94 -17.99 -19.03
CA HIS A 270 -0.14 -18.95 -19.26
C HIS A 270 -0.21 -19.41 -20.73
N SER A 271 0.01 -18.48 -21.68
CA SER A 271 0.02 -18.81 -23.11
C SER A 271 1.14 -19.78 -23.52
N ARG A 272 2.26 -19.79 -22.79
CA ARG A 272 3.42 -20.65 -23.06
C ARG A 272 3.37 -21.95 -22.27
N SER A 273 2.77 -21.94 -21.08
CA SER A 273 2.57 -23.12 -20.26
C SER A 273 1.34 -22.96 -19.38
N SER A 274 0.20 -23.50 -19.85
CA SER A 274 -1.08 -23.43 -19.14
C SER A 274 -1.13 -24.31 -17.88
N SER A 275 -0.10 -25.13 -17.62
CA SER A 275 0.00 -25.97 -16.43
C SER A 275 0.56 -25.23 -15.21
N VAL A 276 1.23 -24.08 -15.40
CA VAL A 276 1.82 -23.32 -14.30
C VAL A 276 0.73 -22.58 -13.54
N ARG A 277 0.64 -22.84 -12.24
CA ARG A 277 -0.24 -22.16 -11.30
C ARG A 277 0.54 -21.04 -10.63
N VAL A 278 -0.03 -19.84 -10.60
CA VAL A 278 0.59 -18.66 -9.99
C VAL A 278 -0.13 -18.30 -8.70
N HIS A 279 0.63 -18.23 -7.61
CA HIS A 279 0.14 -17.81 -6.29
C HIS A 279 0.62 -16.38 -6.02
N LEU A 280 -0.32 -15.45 -6.05
CA LEU A 280 -0.02 -14.03 -5.86
C LEU A 280 -0.09 -13.69 -4.36
N ILE A 281 1.01 -13.13 -3.85
CA ILE A 281 1.13 -12.62 -2.49
C ILE A 281 1.52 -11.14 -2.60
N GLY A 282 0.78 -10.27 -1.92
CA GLY A 282 1.12 -8.86 -1.86
C GLY A 282 0.97 -8.30 -0.47
N HIS A 283 1.95 -7.51 -0.04
CA HIS A 283 1.92 -6.78 1.23
C HIS A 283 1.67 -5.29 0.97
N SER A 284 0.82 -4.62 1.76
CA SER A 284 0.60 -3.16 1.65
C SER A 284 0.24 -2.75 0.22
N PHE A 285 0.94 -1.80 -0.41
CA PHE A 285 0.76 -1.48 -1.83
C PHE A 285 1.14 -2.61 -2.78
N GLY A 286 2.01 -3.54 -2.38
CA GLY A 286 2.24 -4.79 -3.11
C GLY A 286 0.96 -5.62 -3.24
N ALA A 287 0.05 -5.56 -2.26
CA ALA A 287 -1.29 -6.15 -2.33
C ALA A 287 -2.13 -5.49 -3.43
N ARG A 288 -2.07 -4.15 -3.56
CA ARG A 288 -2.68 -3.42 -4.67
C ARG A 288 -2.07 -3.88 -6.00
N LEU A 289 -0.75 -3.92 -6.11
CA LEU A 289 -0.05 -4.31 -7.34
C LEU A 289 -0.49 -5.67 -7.87
N VAL A 290 -0.47 -6.70 -7.02
CA VAL A 290 -0.90 -8.05 -7.44
C VAL A 290 -2.41 -8.13 -7.72
N SER A 291 -3.22 -7.32 -7.04
CA SER A 291 -4.67 -7.25 -7.30
C SER A 291 -4.99 -6.58 -8.65
N PHE A 292 -4.27 -5.50 -9.00
CA PHE A 292 -4.44 -4.83 -10.30
C PHE A 292 -3.84 -5.61 -11.46
N ALA A 293 -2.94 -6.56 -11.21
CA ALA A 293 -2.51 -7.52 -12.23
C ALA A 293 -3.68 -8.32 -12.82
N LEU A 294 -4.72 -8.60 -12.04
CA LEU A 294 -5.94 -9.24 -12.52
C LEU A 294 -6.63 -8.42 -13.62
N SER A 295 -6.66 -7.09 -13.48
CA SER A 295 -7.23 -6.19 -14.51
C SER A 295 -6.42 -6.13 -15.81
N GLY A 296 -5.16 -6.55 -15.76
CA GLY A 296 -4.28 -6.68 -16.92
C GLY A 296 -4.39 -8.01 -17.66
N ILE A 297 -5.19 -8.96 -17.16
CA ILE A 297 -5.41 -10.27 -17.79
C ILE A 297 -6.72 -10.24 -18.58
N SER A 298 -6.62 -10.53 -19.88
CA SER A 298 -7.71 -10.31 -20.84
C SER A 298 -8.98 -11.10 -20.53
N ALA A 299 -8.88 -12.37 -20.11
CA ALA A 299 -10.00 -13.27 -19.85
C ALA A 299 -9.72 -14.23 -18.68
N PRO A 300 -10.76 -14.81 -18.02
CA PRO A 300 -10.57 -15.82 -16.97
C PRO A 300 -9.75 -17.02 -17.43
N ALA A 301 -10.00 -17.47 -18.67
CA ALA A 301 -9.31 -18.59 -19.30
C ALA A 301 -7.85 -18.29 -19.68
N SER A 302 -7.43 -17.03 -19.63
CA SER A 302 -6.06 -16.59 -19.90
C SER A 302 -5.26 -16.37 -18.61
N SER A 303 -5.89 -16.56 -17.44
CA SER A 303 -5.25 -16.34 -16.15
C SER A 303 -4.56 -17.61 -15.65
N PRO A 304 -3.28 -17.54 -15.23
CA PRO A 304 -2.64 -18.62 -14.48
C PRO A 304 -2.86 -18.49 -12.96
N VAL A 305 -3.59 -17.47 -12.49
CA VAL A 305 -3.64 -17.13 -11.06
C VAL A 305 -4.50 -18.13 -10.30
N ALA A 306 -3.84 -18.96 -9.51
CA ALA A 306 -4.44 -20.03 -8.73
C ALA A 306 -4.87 -19.58 -7.33
N SER A 307 -4.23 -18.56 -6.75
CA SER A 307 -4.71 -17.95 -5.49
C SER A 307 -4.20 -16.53 -5.30
N LEU A 308 -4.88 -15.77 -4.43
CA LEU A 308 -4.53 -14.39 -4.07
C LEU A 308 -4.51 -14.22 -2.55
N LEU A 309 -3.36 -13.81 -2.00
CA LEU A 309 -3.19 -13.45 -0.59
C LEU A 309 -2.74 -12.00 -0.45
N LEU A 310 -3.55 -11.21 0.25
CA LEU A 310 -3.34 -9.79 0.54
C LEU A 310 -2.99 -9.61 2.03
N LEU A 311 -1.74 -9.27 2.31
CA LEU A 311 -1.23 -9.01 3.65
C LEU A 311 -1.33 -7.50 3.93
N GLN A 312 -2.16 -7.09 4.89
CA GLN A 312 -2.28 -5.69 5.32
C GLN A 312 -2.46 -4.75 4.12
N GLY A 313 -3.44 -5.05 3.24
CA GLY A 313 -3.54 -4.40 1.94
C GLY A 313 -3.79 -2.89 2.03
N ALA A 314 -2.89 -2.10 1.46
CA ALA A 314 -2.98 -0.63 1.46
C ALA A 314 -3.67 -0.12 0.18
N PHE A 315 -4.94 -0.46 0.04
CA PHE A 315 -5.85 0.06 -0.99
C PHE A 315 -7.29 -0.14 -0.53
N SER A 316 -8.25 0.52 -1.18
CA SER A 316 -9.65 0.52 -0.74
C SER A 316 -10.21 -0.88 -0.48
N HIS A 317 -10.79 -1.09 0.69
CA HIS A 317 -11.47 -2.35 1.02
C HIS A 317 -12.73 -2.62 0.18
N TRP A 318 -13.19 -1.61 -0.57
CA TRP A 318 -14.30 -1.70 -1.54
C TRP A 318 -13.86 -2.17 -2.93
N SER A 319 -12.57 -2.40 -3.18
CA SER A 319 -12.05 -2.63 -4.54
C SER A 319 -12.70 -3.83 -5.24
N PHE A 320 -13.13 -4.86 -4.51
CA PHE A 320 -13.82 -6.03 -5.08
C PHE A 320 -15.35 -6.00 -4.90
N ALA A 321 -15.88 -4.94 -4.28
CA ALA A 321 -17.26 -4.86 -3.84
C ALA A 321 -18.25 -5.00 -5.01
N HIS A 322 -19.30 -5.78 -4.79
CA HIS A 322 -20.42 -5.88 -5.70
C HIS A 322 -21.28 -4.62 -5.61
N LYS A 323 -21.67 -4.06 -6.77
CA LYS A 323 -22.49 -2.83 -6.84
C LYS A 323 -23.71 -2.84 -5.92
N LYS A 324 -24.39 -3.99 -5.81
CA LYS A 324 -25.63 -4.17 -5.05
C LYS A 324 -25.42 -4.16 -3.52
N ASP A 325 -24.21 -4.52 -3.08
CA ASP A 325 -23.85 -4.65 -1.67
C ASP A 325 -23.00 -3.45 -1.21
N ASN A 326 -22.47 -2.65 -2.15
CA ASN A 326 -21.68 -1.46 -1.90
C ASN A 326 -22.58 -0.26 -1.52
N PRO A 327 -22.38 0.38 -0.35
CA PRO A 327 -23.19 1.54 0.09
C PRO A 327 -23.10 2.76 -0.85
N PHE A 328 -22.11 2.84 -1.73
CA PHE A 328 -21.95 3.92 -2.71
C PHE A 328 -22.61 3.64 -4.06
N GLY A 329 -23.32 2.51 -4.20
CA GLY A 329 -24.10 2.17 -5.39
C GLY A 329 -23.26 1.94 -6.66
N SER A 330 -21.95 1.70 -6.51
CA SER A 330 -21.00 1.43 -7.59
C SER A 330 -20.24 0.12 -7.30
N ALA A 331 -19.87 -0.62 -8.35
CA ALA A 331 -18.96 -1.76 -8.17
C ALA A 331 -17.56 -1.23 -7.87
N GLY A 332 -16.79 -1.97 -7.08
CA GLY A 332 -15.35 -1.69 -6.93
C GLY A 332 -14.60 -1.92 -8.24
N ALA A 333 -13.47 -1.25 -8.40
CA ALA A 333 -12.63 -1.28 -9.60
C ALA A 333 -12.18 -2.68 -10.03
N LEU A 334 -12.06 -3.60 -9.07
CA LEU A 334 -11.59 -4.97 -9.28
C LEU A 334 -12.71 -6.01 -9.25
N ASN A 335 -13.97 -5.59 -9.04
CA ASN A 335 -15.11 -6.51 -8.97
C ASN A 335 -15.22 -7.43 -10.20
N ALA A 336 -15.06 -6.87 -11.39
CA ALA A 336 -15.16 -7.61 -12.65
C ALA A 336 -13.94 -8.51 -12.96
N PHE A 337 -12.90 -8.46 -12.14
CA PHE A 337 -11.65 -9.21 -12.35
C PHE A 337 -11.39 -10.28 -11.28
N ALA A 338 -12.31 -10.45 -10.32
CA ALA A 338 -12.20 -11.50 -9.29
C ALA A 338 -12.14 -12.91 -9.89
N ASP A 339 -12.81 -13.12 -11.03
CA ASP A 339 -12.84 -14.37 -11.80
C ASP A 339 -11.50 -14.71 -12.49
N ARG A 340 -10.50 -13.82 -12.42
CA ARG A 340 -9.12 -14.12 -12.82
C ARG A 340 -8.41 -14.97 -11.78
N VAL A 341 -8.92 -15.08 -10.56
CA VAL A 341 -8.37 -15.99 -9.53
C VAL A 341 -9.18 -17.28 -9.53
N HIS A 342 -8.53 -18.40 -9.83
CA HIS A 342 -9.20 -19.71 -9.92
C HIS A 342 -9.39 -20.40 -8.56
N GLY A 343 -8.69 -19.95 -7.53
CA GLY A 343 -8.81 -20.44 -6.15
C GLY A 343 -9.35 -19.38 -5.18
N PRO A 344 -8.94 -19.40 -3.90
CA PRO A 344 -9.42 -18.46 -2.89
C PRO A 344 -8.79 -17.06 -3.02
N LEU A 345 -9.54 -16.05 -2.57
CA LEU A 345 -9.08 -14.67 -2.40
C LEU A 345 -9.05 -14.36 -0.90
N VAL A 346 -7.88 -14.09 -0.34
CA VAL A 346 -7.69 -13.96 1.10
C VAL A 346 -7.06 -12.62 1.44
N ALA A 347 -7.67 -11.88 2.37
CA ALA A 347 -7.11 -10.64 2.92
C ALA A 347 -6.95 -10.75 4.43
N THR A 348 -5.76 -10.45 4.93
CA THR A 348 -5.52 -10.34 6.37
C THR A 348 -5.68 -8.90 6.83
N PHE A 349 -6.20 -8.71 8.04
CA PHE A 349 -6.29 -7.40 8.69
C PHE A 349 -5.88 -7.50 10.16
N SER A 350 -5.42 -6.38 10.73
CA SER A 350 -5.06 -6.32 12.15
C SER A 350 -5.37 -4.93 12.70
N VAL A 351 -5.94 -4.88 13.90
CA VAL A 351 -6.16 -3.63 14.63
C VAL A 351 -4.86 -2.91 15.00
N PHE A 352 -3.72 -3.62 14.94
CA PHE A 352 -2.39 -3.05 15.17
C PHE A 352 -1.75 -2.52 13.89
N ASP A 353 -2.37 -2.69 12.73
CA ASP A 353 -1.95 -2.03 11.48
C ASP A 353 -2.41 -0.56 11.50
N TRP A 354 -1.59 0.31 12.06
CA TRP A 354 -1.92 1.74 12.16
C TRP A 354 -1.69 2.48 10.86
N ALA A 355 -0.77 2.00 10.02
CA ALA A 355 -0.56 2.57 8.68
C ALA A 355 -1.87 2.57 7.88
N VAL A 356 -2.55 1.41 7.81
CA VAL A 356 -3.78 1.25 7.03
C VAL A 356 -5.03 1.54 7.86
N GLY A 357 -5.05 1.18 9.14
CA GLY A 357 -6.22 1.37 10.00
C GLY A 357 -6.44 2.79 10.49
N VAL A 358 -5.39 3.64 10.53
CA VAL A 358 -5.46 5.00 11.10
C VAL A 358 -5.06 6.06 10.09
N TRP A 359 -3.86 5.93 9.51
CA TRP A 359 -3.28 7.02 8.70
C TRP A 359 -3.80 7.05 7.26
N TYR A 360 -4.08 5.88 6.67
CA TYR A 360 -4.66 5.75 5.33
C TYR A 360 -5.98 6.54 5.18
N PRO A 361 -7.03 6.33 5.99
CA PRO A 361 -8.28 7.09 5.83
C PRO A 361 -8.08 8.58 6.14
N LYS A 362 -7.13 8.93 7.03
CA LYS A 362 -6.75 10.32 7.29
C LYS A 362 -6.11 11.00 6.08
N ALA A 363 -5.41 10.31 5.18
CA ALA A 363 -4.89 10.91 3.95
C ALA A 363 -6.00 11.42 3.01
N SER A 364 -7.23 10.92 3.17
CA SER A 364 -8.41 11.30 2.39
C SER A 364 -9.29 12.35 3.09
N PHE A 365 -8.78 13.03 4.13
CA PHE A 365 -9.59 13.89 5.00
C PHE A 365 -10.25 15.10 4.29
N LEU A 366 -9.59 15.74 3.32
CA LEU A 366 -10.22 16.89 2.60
C LEU A 366 -11.38 16.47 1.71
N ALA A 367 -11.43 15.20 1.27
CA ALA A 367 -12.61 14.68 0.61
C ALA A 367 -13.79 14.46 1.58
N GLN A 368 -13.61 14.66 2.89
CA GLN A 368 -14.66 14.53 3.91
C GLN A 368 -15.56 15.77 4.03
N GLU A 369 -15.26 16.87 3.32
CA GLU A 369 -16.17 18.03 3.18
C GLU A 369 -17.34 17.77 2.21
N ASP A 370 -17.35 16.62 1.52
CA ASP A 370 -18.53 16.10 0.84
C ASP A 370 -19.43 15.39 1.86
N ALA A 371 -20.70 15.83 1.97
CA ALA A 371 -21.66 15.31 2.96
C ALA A 371 -21.92 13.78 2.83
N GLN A 372 -21.51 13.16 1.73
CA GLN A 372 -21.59 11.70 1.49
C GLN A 372 -20.38 10.90 2.01
N ALA A 373 -19.27 11.55 2.41
CA ALA A 373 -18.03 10.88 2.83
C ALA A 373 -18.01 10.47 4.32
N LYS A 374 -18.99 10.90 5.12
CA LYS A 374 -19.17 10.44 6.53
C LYS A 374 -19.79 9.03 6.64
N THR A 375 -20.06 8.38 5.51
CA THR A 375 -20.86 7.16 5.43
C THR A 375 -19.95 5.93 5.25
N ALA A 376 -20.06 4.98 6.19
CA ALA A 376 -19.61 3.59 6.08
C ALA A 376 -18.11 3.30 5.84
N GLY A 377 -17.18 4.19 6.18
CA GLY A 377 -15.74 3.88 6.02
C GLY A 377 -15.28 3.95 4.56
N ARG A 378 -15.84 4.87 3.75
CA ARG A 378 -15.53 5.01 2.31
C ARG A 378 -14.03 4.95 1.96
N TRP A 379 -13.20 5.53 2.83
CA TRP A 379 -11.77 5.69 2.62
C TRP A 379 -10.92 4.71 3.41
N ASP A 380 -11.51 3.66 3.97
CA ASP A 380 -10.75 2.67 4.73
C ASP A 380 -10.04 1.68 3.79
N GLY A 381 -8.87 1.22 4.23
CA GLY A 381 -8.03 0.30 3.46
C GLY A 381 -8.24 -1.16 3.88
N MET A 382 -7.99 -2.08 2.96
CA MET A 382 -8.15 -3.54 3.16
C MET A 382 -7.45 -4.08 4.41
N GLY A 383 -6.34 -3.47 4.85
CA GLY A 383 -5.60 -3.85 6.05
C GLY A 383 -6.31 -3.57 7.38
N SER A 384 -7.37 -2.75 7.38
CA SER A 384 -8.18 -2.45 8.58
C SER A 384 -9.18 -3.56 8.90
N ASP A 385 -9.89 -4.08 7.90
CA ASP A 385 -11.03 -4.98 8.10
C ASP A 385 -11.27 -6.03 6.98
N GLY A 386 -10.33 -6.17 6.04
CA GLY A 386 -10.43 -7.11 4.91
C GLY A 386 -11.40 -6.67 3.82
N TYR A 387 -11.85 -7.60 2.97
CA TYR A 387 -12.77 -7.29 1.86
C TYR A 387 -14.15 -6.82 2.34
N GLN A 388 -14.74 -5.81 1.70
CA GLN A 388 -16.11 -5.38 1.99
C GLN A 388 -17.06 -5.60 0.81
N ALA A 389 -18.35 -5.83 1.11
CA ALA A 389 -19.42 -5.99 0.11
C ALA A 389 -19.13 -7.05 -0.98
N VAL A 390 -18.52 -8.16 -0.58
CA VAL A 390 -18.19 -9.31 -1.44
C VAL A 390 -19.00 -10.54 -1.04
N ASN A 391 -19.29 -11.40 -2.03
CA ASN A 391 -20.08 -12.62 -1.88
C ASN A 391 -19.62 -13.66 -2.92
N PRO A 392 -19.37 -14.93 -2.55
CA PRO A 392 -19.37 -15.48 -1.18
C PRO A 392 -18.19 -14.99 -0.34
N SER A 393 -18.43 -14.79 0.96
CA SER A 393 -17.41 -14.33 1.92
C SER A 393 -17.44 -15.10 3.24
N LYS A 394 -16.28 -15.22 3.90
CA LYS A 394 -16.11 -15.89 5.20
C LYS A 394 -15.09 -15.16 6.07
N ASP A 395 -15.35 -15.14 7.37
CA ASP A 395 -14.45 -14.58 8.37
C ASP A 395 -13.70 -15.68 9.10
N LEU A 396 -12.40 -15.48 9.28
CA LEU A 396 -11.49 -16.39 9.96
C LEU A 396 -10.60 -15.62 10.93
N VAL A 397 -10.05 -16.33 11.91
CA VAL A 397 -9.05 -15.80 12.85
C VAL A 397 -7.76 -16.57 12.66
N MET A 398 -6.65 -15.86 12.40
CA MET A 398 -5.34 -16.47 12.22
C MET A 398 -4.88 -17.13 13.53
N PRO A 399 -4.60 -18.44 13.55
CA PRO A 399 -4.06 -19.11 14.72
C PRO A 399 -2.59 -18.76 14.92
N ALA A 400 -2.23 -18.30 16.12
CA ALA A 400 -0.86 -17.89 16.43
C ALA A 400 0.18 -19.03 16.38
N ASN A 401 -0.28 -20.28 16.49
CA ASN A 401 0.56 -21.47 16.38
C ASN A 401 0.85 -21.89 14.93
N GLY A 402 0.27 -21.22 13.93
CA GLY A 402 0.45 -21.54 12.51
C GLY A 402 -0.29 -22.79 12.02
N ASN A 403 -1.12 -23.43 12.85
CA ASN A 403 -1.92 -24.60 12.45
C ASN A 403 -3.19 -24.14 11.71
N MET A 404 -3.02 -23.83 10.44
CA MET A 404 -4.05 -23.30 9.54
C MET A 404 -5.00 -24.42 9.07
N ASN A 405 -5.91 -24.89 9.93
CA ASN A 405 -6.94 -25.88 9.54
C ASN A 405 -8.10 -25.23 8.76
N PHE A 406 -7.78 -24.43 7.74
CA PHE A 406 -8.76 -23.69 6.96
C PHE A 406 -9.19 -24.47 5.73
N GLN A 407 -10.49 -24.52 5.48
CA GLN A 407 -11.07 -25.07 4.26
C GLN A 407 -11.37 -23.93 3.30
N PHE A 408 -10.32 -23.50 2.59
CA PHE A 408 -10.45 -22.51 1.53
C PHE A 408 -11.19 -23.11 0.32
N ALA A 409 -12.00 -22.28 -0.33
CA ALA A 409 -12.80 -22.67 -1.48
C ALA A 409 -12.56 -21.70 -2.65
N PRO A 410 -12.48 -22.20 -3.89
CA PRO A 410 -12.43 -21.39 -5.09
C PRO A 410 -13.51 -20.29 -5.15
N GLY A 411 -13.13 -19.10 -5.60
CA GLY A 411 -14.05 -17.97 -5.79
C GLY A 411 -14.65 -17.39 -4.51
N THR A 412 -14.17 -17.80 -3.33
CA THR A 412 -14.62 -17.29 -2.03
C THR A 412 -13.62 -16.27 -1.48
N PHE A 413 -14.16 -15.16 -0.96
CA PHE A 413 -13.41 -14.12 -0.30
C PHE A 413 -13.27 -14.42 1.19
N TYR A 414 -12.06 -14.34 1.72
CA TYR A 414 -11.79 -14.60 3.14
C TYR A 414 -11.20 -13.37 3.80
N ARG A 415 -11.78 -12.97 4.93
CA ARG A 415 -11.23 -11.94 5.81
C ARG A 415 -10.61 -12.64 7.00
N VAL A 416 -9.29 -12.52 7.14
CA VAL A 416 -8.53 -13.21 8.18
C VAL A 416 -8.06 -12.19 9.21
N ASN A 417 -8.68 -12.20 10.38
CA ASN A 417 -8.22 -11.39 11.51
C ASN A 417 -6.88 -11.94 12.01
N ALA A 418 -5.81 -11.17 11.83
CA ALA A 418 -4.45 -11.54 12.17
C ALA A 418 -3.94 -10.86 13.45
N ALA A 419 -4.80 -10.24 14.28
CA ALA A 419 -4.40 -9.48 15.46
C ALA A 419 -3.62 -10.29 16.53
N SER A 420 -3.74 -11.62 16.54
CA SER A 420 -2.95 -12.49 17.41
C SER A 420 -1.52 -12.74 16.90
N VAL A 421 -1.26 -12.49 15.60
CA VAL A 421 0.00 -12.77 14.91
C VAL A 421 0.70 -11.50 14.49
N ILE A 422 0.00 -10.55 13.87
CA ILE A 422 0.52 -9.30 13.31
C ILE A 422 0.16 -8.20 14.31
N ASN A 423 1.01 -8.04 15.33
CA ASN A 423 0.72 -7.25 16.54
C ASN A 423 1.93 -6.62 17.22
N ASN A 424 3.13 -6.83 16.68
CA ASN A 424 4.32 -6.19 17.19
C ASN A 424 4.40 -4.74 16.69
N VAL A 425 4.11 -3.80 17.58
CA VAL A 425 4.19 -2.35 17.33
C VAL A 425 5.50 -1.73 17.83
N GLN A 426 6.41 -2.54 18.37
CA GLN A 426 7.63 -2.05 19.02
C GLN A 426 8.56 -1.37 18.01
N GLY A 427 8.89 -0.10 18.27
CA GLY A 427 9.77 0.69 17.41
C GLY A 427 9.09 1.25 16.15
N GLU A 428 7.78 1.02 15.98
CA GLU A 428 7.00 1.40 14.81
C GLU A 428 5.88 2.39 15.20
N PRO A 429 6.21 3.61 15.67
CA PRO A 429 5.22 4.54 16.22
C PRO A 429 4.18 5.02 15.20
N PHE A 430 4.52 5.05 13.91
CA PHE A 430 3.62 5.45 12.83
C PHE A 430 2.84 4.24 12.27
N SER A 431 3.56 3.21 11.85
CA SER A 431 3.05 2.05 11.13
C SER A 431 2.37 1.01 12.01
N GLY A 432 2.74 0.94 13.29
CA GLY A 432 2.38 -0.17 14.16
C GLY A 432 2.88 -1.50 13.60
N ALA A 433 2.04 -2.53 13.64
CA ALA A 433 2.36 -3.88 13.18
C ALA A 433 2.24 -4.06 11.65
N HIS A 434 2.10 -3.00 10.86
CA HIS A 434 1.88 -3.08 9.41
C HIS A 434 2.91 -3.96 8.67
N SER A 435 4.18 -3.93 9.10
CA SER A 435 5.28 -4.70 8.52
C SER A 435 5.66 -5.96 9.32
N ASP A 436 4.89 -6.31 10.35
CA ASP A 436 5.11 -7.45 11.25
C ASP A 436 4.65 -8.78 10.61
N ILE A 437 5.05 -9.01 9.36
CA ILE A 437 4.59 -10.11 8.51
C ILE A 437 5.60 -11.26 8.40
N CYS A 438 6.85 -11.05 8.85
CA CYS A 438 7.92 -12.04 8.80
C CYS A 438 7.75 -13.13 9.88
N LYS A 439 6.67 -13.91 9.79
CA LYS A 439 6.24 -14.86 10.81
C LYS A 439 5.77 -16.19 10.20
N ILE A 440 6.05 -17.29 10.90
CA ILE A 440 5.68 -18.64 10.46
C ILE A 440 4.16 -18.77 10.18
N PRO A 441 3.23 -18.27 11.03
CA PRO A 441 1.81 -18.34 10.71
C PRO A 441 1.44 -17.61 9.40
N VAL A 442 2.11 -16.52 9.05
CA VAL A 442 1.85 -15.81 7.79
C VAL A 442 2.31 -16.67 6.60
N ALA A 443 3.47 -17.31 6.71
CA ALA A 443 3.97 -18.25 5.70
C ALA A 443 3.07 -19.51 5.56
N ALA A 444 2.58 -20.04 6.69
CA ALA A 444 1.63 -21.15 6.71
C ALA A 444 0.30 -20.77 6.03
N LEU A 445 -0.20 -19.55 6.24
CA LEU A 445 -1.36 -19.06 5.52
C LEU A 445 -1.12 -19.01 4.02
N ALA A 446 0.04 -18.51 3.57
CA ALA A 446 0.38 -18.51 2.14
C ALA A 446 0.41 -19.91 1.52
N ALA A 447 0.94 -20.90 2.25
CA ALA A 447 0.96 -22.29 1.83
C ALA A 447 -0.45 -22.90 1.71
N GLU A 448 -1.30 -22.73 2.72
CA GLU A 448 -2.69 -23.24 2.69
C GLU A 448 -3.54 -22.58 1.61
N VAL A 449 -3.38 -21.27 1.42
CA VAL A 449 -4.09 -20.52 0.37
C VAL A 449 -3.68 -21.00 -1.02
N ALA A 450 -2.39 -21.33 -1.20
CA ALA A 450 -1.91 -21.94 -2.44
C ALA A 450 -2.45 -23.37 -2.62
N ALA A 451 -2.37 -24.22 -1.59
CA ALA A 451 -2.79 -25.62 -1.64
C ALA A 451 -4.29 -25.82 -1.95
N ALA A 452 -5.11 -24.80 -1.69
CA ALA A 452 -6.54 -24.80 -1.98
C ALA A 452 -6.91 -24.43 -3.44
N HIS A 453 -5.94 -24.40 -4.35
CA HIS A 453 -6.23 -24.28 -5.78
C HIS A 453 -6.97 -25.54 -6.28
N ALA A 454 -7.98 -25.37 -7.15
CA ALA A 454 -8.75 -26.49 -7.69
C ALA A 454 -8.00 -27.27 -8.77
#